data_AF-X1KXH9-F1
#
_entry.id   AF-X1KXH9-F1
#
_cell.length_a   1.000
_cell.length_b   1.000
_cell.length_c   1.000
_cell.angle_alpha   90.00
_cell.angle_beta   90.00
_cell.angle_gamma   90.00
#
_symmetry.space_group_name_H-M   'P 1'
#
loop_
_entity.id
_entity.type
_entity.pdbx_description
1 polymer ?
#
loop_
_entity_poly.entity_id
_entity_poly.type
_entity_poly.pdbx_seq_one_letter_code
_entity_poly.pdbx_strand_id
1 'polypeptide(L)'
;MNIEKYLVLNKYLLSLFGVSDFRDLQEKLKDAPVGVDSDGRSYFINVLRSSFENLKLPEDLLLRYDENIQFYVRKINYKREPDYPYKLLPILPL
;
A
#
# COMPACT_ATOMS: atom_id res chain seq x y z
N MET A 1 16.93 -14.86 20.13
CA MET A 1 16.26 -15.67 19.09
C MET A 1 15.83 -14.74 17.97
N ASN A 2 16.16 -15.05 16.72
CA ASN A 2 15.91 -14.15 15.59
C ASN A 2 14.61 -14.59 14.90
N ILE A 3 13.47 -14.06 15.37
CA ILE A 3 12.11 -14.52 15.03
C ILE A 3 11.83 -14.47 13.51
N GLU A 4 12.47 -13.52 12.85
CA GLU A 4 12.42 -13.24 11.41
C GLU A 4 12.82 -14.46 10.57
N LYS A 5 13.71 -15.32 11.10
CA LYS A 5 14.12 -16.56 10.44
C LYS A 5 12.98 -17.58 10.32
N TYR A 6 11.96 -17.48 11.17
CA TYR A 6 10.83 -18.41 11.25
C TYR A 6 9.55 -17.85 10.60
N LEU A 7 9.56 -16.58 10.17
CA LEU A 7 8.43 -15.95 9.50
C LEU A 7 8.41 -16.31 8.01
N VAL A 8 8.16 -17.58 7.69
CA VAL A 8 8.17 -18.10 6.31
C VAL A 8 7.23 -17.31 5.39
N LEU A 9 6.04 -16.93 5.88
CA LEU A 9 5.09 -16.12 5.11
C LEU A 9 5.58 -14.70 4.85
N ASN A 10 6.30 -14.09 5.81
CA ASN A 10 6.91 -12.78 5.59
C ASN A 10 8.00 -12.87 4.51
N LYS A 11 8.83 -13.91 4.53
CA LYS A 11 9.84 -14.14 3.48
C LYS A 11 9.21 -14.36 2.10
N TYR A 12 8.12 -15.12 2.06
CA TYR A 12 7.35 -15.31 0.84
C TYR A 12 6.81 -13.97 0.32
N LEU A 13 6.19 -13.16 1.19
CA LEU A 13 5.69 -11.82 0.85
C LEU A 13 6.81 -10.95 0.28
N LEU A 14 7.95 -10.83 0.95
CA LEU A 14 9.10 -10.04 0.47
C LEU A 14 9.59 -10.52 -0.90
N SER A 15 9.60 -11.85 -1.11
CA SER A 15 10.02 -12.43 -2.38
C SER A 15 9.11 -12.06 -3.57
N LEU A 16 7.84 -11.71 -3.32
CA LEU A 16 6.92 -11.22 -4.35
C LEU A 16 7.30 -9.82 -4.84
N PHE A 17 7.93 -9.03 -3.98
CA PHE A 17 8.46 -7.70 -4.30
C PHE A 17 9.94 -7.71 -4.72
N GLY A 18 10.55 -8.89 -4.81
CA GLY A 18 11.97 -9.04 -5.16
C GLY A 18 12.92 -8.56 -4.07
N VAL A 19 12.46 -8.40 -2.83
CA VAL A 19 13.25 -7.96 -1.67
C VAL A 19 13.52 -9.13 -0.73
N SER A 20 14.67 -9.09 -0.06
CA SER A 20 15.10 -10.13 0.89
C SER A 20 15.01 -9.71 2.35
N ASP A 21 15.01 -8.39 2.62
CA ASP A 21 14.93 -7.81 3.95
C ASP A 21 13.71 -6.86 4.02
N PHE A 22 12.98 -6.90 5.14
CA PHE A 22 11.84 -6.03 5.34
C PHE A 22 12.23 -4.55 5.40
N ARG A 23 13.46 -4.24 5.86
CA ARG A 23 13.97 -2.87 5.90
C ARG A 23 14.08 -2.25 4.52
N ASP A 24 14.44 -3.03 3.51
CA ASP A 24 14.51 -2.55 2.12
C ASP A 24 13.11 -2.15 1.61
N LEU A 25 12.09 -2.94 1.94
CA LEU A 25 10.69 -2.63 1.64
C LEU A 25 10.24 -1.36 2.38
N GLN A 26 10.54 -1.27 3.68
CA GLN A 26 10.17 -0.14 4.53
C GLN A 26 10.83 1.17 4.05
N GLU A 27 12.11 1.15 3.73
CA GLU A 27 12.85 2.34 3.30
C GLU A 27 12.29 2.96 2.02
N LYS A 28 11.74 2.13 1.11
CA LYS A 28 11.05 2.62 -0.09
C LYS A 28 9.68 3.21 0.21
N LEU A 29 8.98 2.68 1.22
CA LEU A 29 7.58 3.01 1.49
C LEU A 29 7.37 4.06 2.58
N LYS A 30 8.37 4.32 3.43
CA LYS A 30 8.25 5.20 4.61
C LYS A 30 7.80 6.63 4.27
N ASP A 31 8.19 7.12 3.10
CA ASP A 31 7.91 8.48 2.63
C ASP A 31 6.74 8.52 1.64
N ALA A 32 6.03 7.40 1.44
CA ALA A 32 4.89 7.35 0.55
C ALA A 32 3.79 8.32 1.02
N PRO A 33 3.33 9.26 0.18
CA PRO A 33 2.29 10.19 0.55
C PRO A 33 0.98 9.49 0.94
N VAL A 34 0.24 10.08 1.87
CA VAL A 34 -1.13 9.63 2.18
C VAL A 34 -2.09 10.27 1.20
N GLY A 35 -2.98 9.47 0.62
CA GLY A 35 -4.01 9.93 -0.31
C GLY A 35 -4.02 9.14 -1.61
N VAL A 36 -4.66 9.73 -2.62
CA VAL A 36 -4.83 9.14 -3.95
C VAL A 36 -4.41 10.11 -5.03
N ASP A 37 -3.96 9.60 -6.17
CA ASP A 37 -3.65 10.37 -7.38
C ASP A 37 -4.93 10.76 -8.16
N SER A 38 -4.74 11.36 -9.34
CA SER A 38 -5.84 11.78 -10.22
C SER A 38 -6.69 10.62 -10.76
N ASP A 39 -6.14 9.40 -10.77
CA ASP A 39 -6.83 8.20 -11.23
C ASP A 39 -7.54 7.46 -10.06
N GLY A 40 -7.47 8.02 -8.85
CA GLY A 40 -8.05 7.43 -7.65
C GLY A 40 -7.22 6.29 -7.06
N ARG A 41 -5.98 6.10 -7.51
CA ARG A 41 -5.05 5.09 -7.00
C ARG A 41 -4.27 5.64 -5.82
N SER A 42 -3.97 4.81 -4.83
CA SER A 42 -3.16 5.29 -3.71
C SER A 42 -1.75 5.70 -4.17
N TYR A 43 -1.20 6.74 -3.56
CA TYR A 43 0.22 7.04 -3.79
C TYR A 43 1.14 5.87 -3.38
N PHE A 44 0.68 5.03 -2.46
CA PHE A 44 1.36 3.81 -2.05
C PHE A 44 1.56 2.82 -3.20
N ILE A 45 0.53 2.57 -4.02
CA ILE A 45 0.67 1.66 -5.18
C ILE A 45 1.59 2.24 -6.26
N ASN A 46 1.62 3.57 -6.40
CA ASN A 46 2.54 4.24 -7.32
C ASN A 46 4.01 4.12 -6.88
N VAL A 47 4.27 4.19 -5.57
CA VAL A 47 5.61 3.92 -5.02
C VAL A 47 5.99 2.46 -5.25
N LEU A 48 5.09 1.51 -5.00
CA LEU A 48 5.34 0.09 -5.26
C LEU A 48 5.67 -0.20 -6.73
N ARG A 49 4.94 0.40 -7.67
CA ARG A 49 5.16 0.22 -9.11
C ARG A 49 6.49 0.83 -9.60
N SER A 50 6.91 1.93 -9.00
CA SER A 50 8.12 2.66 -9.42
C SER A 50 9.40 2.25 -8.68
N SER A 51 9.29 1.68 -7.48
CA SER A 51 10.44 1.43 -6.59
C SER A 51 11.01 0.02 -6.68
N PHE A 52 10.30 -0.93 -7.30
CA PHE A 52 10.68 -2.36 -7.33
C PHE A 52 10.77 -2.88 -8.77
N GLU A 53 11.99 -3.04 -9.27
CA GLU A 53 12.26 -3.52 -10.64
C GLU A 53 11.99 -5.02 -10.81
N ASN A 54 12.11 -5.82 -9.74
CA ASN A 54 11.96 -7.28 -9.75
C ASN A 54 10.63 -7.74 -9.13
N LEU A 55 9.59 -6.93 -9.30
CA LEU A 55 8.25 -7.24 -8.84
C LEU A 55 7.72 -8.48 -9.57
N LYS A 56 7.41 -9.54 -8.82
CA LYS A 56 6.85 -10.80 -9.35
C LYS A 56 5.33 -10.79 -9.45
N LEU A 57 4.70 -9.75 -8.91
CA LEU A 57 3.26 -9.56 -8.97
C LEU A 57 2.90 -8.86 -10.28
N PRO A 58 1.90 -9.37 -11.03
CA PRO A 58 1.34 -8.65 -12.16
C PRO A 58 0.82 -7.28 -11.75
N GLU A 59 1.02 -6.28 -12.60
CA GLU A 59 0.62 -4.90 -12.32
C GLU A 59 -0.89 -4.75 -12.16
N ASP A 60 -1.68 -5.45 -12.99
CA ASP A 60 -3.14 -5.47 -12.90
C ASP A 60 -3.62 -6.03 -11.56
N LEU A 61 -2.93 -7.05 -11.03
CA LEU A 61 -3.25 -7.63 -9.73
C LEU A 61 -2.99 -6.62 -8.60
N LEU A 62 -1.88 -5.89 -8.67
CA LEU A 62 -1.55 -4.82 -7.72
C LEU A 62 -2.59 -3.71 -7.72
N LEU A 63 -2.98 -3.23 -8.90
CA LEU A 63 -3.99 -2.19 -9.05
C LEU A 63 -5.35 -2.65 -8.51
N ARG A 64 -5.73 -3.90 -8.74
CA ARG A 64 -6.96 -4.48 -8.20
C ARG A 64 -6.95 -4.55 -6.67
N TYR A 65 -5.81 -4.90 -6.06
CA TYR A 65 -5.69 -4.87 -4.60
C TYR A 65 -5.82 -3.46 -4.04
N ASP A 66 -5.19 -2.48 -4.69
CA ASP A 66 -5.32 -1.07 -4.29
C ASP A 66 -6.78 -0.59 -4.35
N GLU A 67 -7.47 -0.88 -5.46
CA GLU A 67 -8.89 -0.54 -5.63
C GLU A 67 -9.77 -1.17 -4.55
N ASN A 68 -9.56 -2.45 -4.26
CA ASN A 68 -10.29 -3.16 -3.20
C ASN A 68 -10.04 -2.53 -1.82
N ILE A 69 -8.79 -2.21 -1.49
CA ILE A 69 -8.43 -1.56 -0.23
C ILE A 69 -9.15 -0.21 -0.13
N GLN A 70 -9.05 0.63 -1.15
CA GLN A 70 -9.70 1.93 -1.19
C GLN A 70 -11.23 1.82 -1.04
N PHE A 71 -11.86 0.83 -1.70
CA PHE A 71 -13.28 0.55 -1.54
C PHE A 71 -13.65 0.23 -0.10
N TYR A 72 -12.93 -0.69 0.55
CA TYR A 72 -13.22 -1.07 1.93
C TYR A 72 -12.90 0.06 2.92
N VAL A 73 -11.83 0.84 2.71
CA VAL A 73 -11.52 2.01 3.51
C VAL A 73 -12.66 3.03 3.46
N ARG A 74 -13.17 3.35 2.26
CA ARG A 74 -14.35 4.22 2.10
C ARG A 74 -15.58 3.65 2.82
N LYS A 75 -15.84 2.35 2.67
CA LYS A 75 -16.98 1.68 3.30
C LYS A 75 -16.91 1.72 4.83
N ILE A 76 -15.73 1.50 5.40
CA ILE A 76 -15.48 1.54 6.85
C ILE A 76 -15.65 2.97 7.37
N ASN A 77 -15.19 3.96 6.62
CA ASN A 77 -15.22 5.37 7.03
C ASN A 77 -16.57 6.05 6.76
N TYR A 78 -17.47 5.47 5.97
CA TYR A 78 -18.75 6.09 5.56
C TYR A 78 -19.62 6.62 6.73
N LYS A 79 -19.57 5.99 7.91
CA LYS A 79 -20.34 6.40 9.10
C LYS A 79 -19.48 6.98 10.24
N ARG A 80 -18.17 7.16 10.01
CA ARG A 80 -17.28 7.74 11.01
C ARG A 80 -17.31 9.25 10.82
N GLU A 81 -17.58 9.99 11.89
CA GLU A 81 -17.32 11.43 11.87
C GLU A 81 -15.83 11.63 11.60
N PRO A 82 -15.44 12.54 10.69
CA PRO A 82 -14.04 12.79 10.42
C PRO A 82 -13.40 13.35 11.69
N ASP A 83 -12.49 12.58 12.27
CA ASP A 83 -11.62 13.02 13.36
C ASP A 83 -10.68 14.09 12.76
N TYR A 84 -11.03 15.37 12.87
CA TYR A 84 -10.20 16.46 12.37
C TYR A 84 -9.09 16.74 13.39
N PRO A 85 -7.82 16.72 12.96
CA PRO A 85 -7.34 17.74 12.01
C PRO A 85 -6.58 17.14 10.81
N TYR A 86 -6.98 17.56 9.60
CA TYR A 86 -6.21 17.58 8.34
C TYR A 86 -5.33 16.34 8.02
N LYS A 87 -5.84 15.39 7.20
CA LYS A 87 -5.05 14.64 6.17
C LYS A 87 -5.80 13.65 5.26
N LEU A 88 -7.14 13.69 5.19
CA LEU A 88 -7.92 12.81 4.29
C LEU A 88 -9.00 13.56 3.48
N LEU A 89 -8.66 14.69 2.88
CA LEU A 89 -9.41 15.20 1.72
C LEU A 89 -8.54 14.89 0.51
N PRO A 90 -8.96 13.95 -0.37
CA PRO A 90 -10.02 14.30 -1.30
C PRO A 90 -10.87 13.09 -1.75
N ILE A 91 -11.95 12.73 -1.07
CA ILE A 91 -13.00 11.92 -1.73
C ILE A 91 -14.37 12.18 -1.10
N LEU A 92 -14.99 13.30 -1.48
CA LEU A 92 -16.45 13.39 -1.55
C LEU A 92 -16.78 13.64 -3.02
N PRO A 93 -17.31 12.66 -3.76
CA PRO A 93 -18.02 13.00 -4.99
C PRO A 93 -19.29 13.74 -4.59
N LEU A 94 -19.50 14.91 -5.20
CA LEU A 94 -20.80 15.58 -5.26
C LEU A 94 -21.83 14.69 -5.98
#